data_AF-A0A3S1ZHC1-F1
#
_entry.id   AF-A0A3S1ZHC1-F1
#
_cell.length_a   1.000
_cell.length_b   1.000
_cell.length_c   1.000
_cell.angle_alpha   90.00
_cell.angle_beta   90.00
_cell.angle_gamma   90.00
#
_symmetry.space_group_name_H-M   'P 1'
#
loop_
_entity.id
_entity.type
_entity.pdbx_description
1 polymer ?
#
loop_
_entity_poly.entity_id
_entity_poly.type
_entity_poly.pdbx_seq_one_letter_code
_entity_poly.pdbx_strand_id
1 'polypeptide(L)'
;LQGLTAIHRHGKIAPGENIVLVVTASAHRHAAFEAANFLMDYLKSRAPFWKKEHRADGSEGGWVEAKEADDEAAGRWKSSD
;
A
#
# COMPACT_ATOMS: atom_id res chain seq x y z
N LEU A 1 -15.52 11.99 -5.44
CA LEU A 1 -15.53 11.01 -4.33
C LEU A 1 -16.32 11.60 -3.17
N GLN A 2 -17.03 10.78 -2.39
CA GLN A 2 -17.82 11.22 -1.22
C GLN A 2 -17.07 11.00 0.10
N GLY A 3 -16.09 10.11 0.12
CA GLY A 3 -15.29 9.84 1.31
C GLY A 3 -14.07 8.97 0.99
N LEU A 4 -13.03 9.15 1.79
CA LEU A 4 -11.77 8.41 1.72
C LEU A 4 -11.27 8.15 3.13
N THR A 5 -10.73 6.96 3.38
CA THR A 5 -10.04 6.63 4.64
C THR A 5 -8.89 5.69 4.34
N ALA A 6 -7.70 6.03 4.83
CA ALA A 6 -6.52 5.18 4.76
C ALA A 6 -5.95 5.01 6.17
N ILE A 7 -5.75 3.75 6.58
CA ILE A 7 -5.17 3.39 7.87
C ILE A 7 -4.01 2.45 7.59
N HIS A 8 -2.82 2.77 8.09
CA HIS A 8 -1.64 1.93 7.96
C HIS A 8 -1.03 1.68 9.34
N ARG A 9 -0.82 0.41 9.69
CA ARG A 9 -0.18 0.01 10.95
C ARG A 9 1.34 0.11 10.83
N HIS A 10 2.01 0.22 11.97
CA HIS A 10 3.47 0.18 12.08
C HIS A 10 3.89 -0.66 13.30
N GLY A 11 5.18 -0.96 13.41
CA GLY A 11 5.74 -1.83 14.45
C GLY A 11 5.82 -3.29 14.01
N LYS A 12 5.89 -4.19 15.00
CA LYS A 12 5.96 -5.64 14.75
C LYS A 12 4.60 -6.17 14.34
N ILE A 13 4.52 -6.79 13.18
CA ILE A 13 3.28 -7.35 12.61
C ILE A 13 3.55 -8.79 12.22
N ALA A 14 2.74 -9.72 12.73
CA ALA A 14 2.90 -11.14 12.43
C ALA A 14 2.36 -11.50 11.03
N PRO A 15 2.87 -12.56 10.39
CA PRO A 15 2.29 -13.08 9.16
C PRO A 15 0.78 -13.34 9.32
N GLY A 16 -0.01 -12.89 8.35
CA GLY A 16 -1.47 -13.02 8.34
C GLY A 16 -2.23 -11.88 9.01
N GLU A 17 -1.57 -10.96 9.70
CA GLU A 17 -2.23 -9.78 10.26
C GLU A 17 -2.48 -8.68 9.21
N ASN A 18 -3.56 -7.91 9.43
CA ASN A 18 -3.86 -6.74 8.62
C ASN A 18 -2.79 -5.66 8.78
N ILE A 19 -2.31 -5.08 7.69
CA ILE A 19 -1.29 -4.01 7.72
C ILE A 19 -1.87 -2.67 7.27
N VAL A 20 -2.72 -2.69 6.24
CA VAL A 20 -3.26 -1.48 5.60
C VAL A 20 -4.75 -1.66 5.28
N LEU A 21 -5.52 -0.60 5.44
CA LEU A 21 -6.91 -0.48 5.02
C LEU A 21 -7.07 0.78 4.17
N VAL A 22 -7.69 0.65 3.01
CA VAL A 22 -8.13 1.77 2.16
C VAL A 22 -9.62 1.60 1.91
N VAL A 23 -10.40 2.64 2.20
CA VAL A 23 -11.85 2.71 1.97
C VAL A 23 -12.16 3.94 1.13
N THR A 24 -12.99 3.75 0.11
CA THR A 24 -13.45 4.82 -0.77
C THR A 24 -14.97 4.78 -0.89
N ALA A 25 -15.60 5.94 -0.93
CA ALA A 25 -17.02 6.11 -1.12
C ALA A 25 -17.30 6.98 -2.34
N SER A 26 -18.25 6.56 -3.17
CA SER A 26 -18.67 7.28 -4.37
C SER A 26 -20.09 6.92 -4.75
N ALA A 27 -20.80 7.84 -5.41
CA ALA A 27 -22.14 7.61 -5.93
C ALA A 27 -22.17 6.50 -7.01
N HIS A 28 -21.06 6.33 -7.74
CA HIS A 28 -20.90 5.27 -8.74
C HIS A 28 -19.74 4.36 -8.37
N ARG A 29 -20.00 3.05 -8.38
CA ARG A 29 -19.03 2.01 -7.97
C ARG A 29 -17.69 2.10 -8.71
N HIS A 30 -17.69 2.47 -9.98
CA HIS A 30 -16.48 2.51 -10.79
C HIS A 30 -15.46 3.49 -10.21
N ALA A 31 -15.91 4.73 -9.93
CA ALA A 31 -15.07 5.74 -9.30
C ALA A 31 -14.59 5.36 -7.89
N ALA A 32 -15.37 4.57 -7.13
CA ALA A 32 -14.91 4.04 -5.85
C ALA A 32 -13.76 3.05 -6.03
N PHE A 33 -13.90 2.08 -6.95
CA PHE A 33 -12.86 1.10 -7.23
C PHE A 33 -11.59 1.73 -7.81
N GLU A 34 -11.72 2.66 -8.77
CA GLU A 34 -10.58 3.37 -9.33
C GLU A 34 -9.80 4.15 -8.27
N ALA A 35 -10.51 4.88 -7.39
CA ALA A 35 -9.87 5.60 -6.31
C ALA A 35 -9.19 4.68 -5.29
N ALA A 36 -9.77 3.52 -4.97
CA ALA A 36 -9.18 2.55 -4.07
C ALA A 36 -7.87 1.98 -4.66
N ASN A 37 -7.89 1.64 -5.96
CA ASN A 37 -6.71 1.16 -6.67
C ASN A 37 -5.62 2.24 -6.73
N PHE A 38 -5.97 3.47 -7.09
CA PHE A 38 -5.04 4.59 -7.11
C PHE A 38 -4.35 4.79 -5.75
N LEU A 39 -5.14 4.82 -4.66
CA LEU A 39 -4.60 5.02 -3.32
C LEU A 39 -3.67 3.88 -2.88
N MET A 40 -3.99 2.63 -3.22
CA MET A 40 -3.13 1.48 -2.93
C MET A 40 -1.80 1.57 -3.69
N ASP A 41 -1.82 1.83 -4.99
CA ASP A 41 -0.61 1.96 -5.82
C ASP A 41 0.25 3.13 -5.34
N TYR A 42 -0.38 4.26 -5.01
CA TYR A 42 0.33 5.43 -4.48
C TYR A 42 0.95 5.14 -3.10
N LEU A 43 0.23 4.48 -2.20
CA LEU A 43 0.74 4.15 -0.87
C LEU A 43 1.94 3.21 -0.96
N LYS A 44 1.90 2.19 -1.82
CA LYS A 44 2.97 1.21 -1.97
C LYS A 44 4.26 1.80 -2.55
N SER A 45 4.15 2.80 -3.44
CA SER A 45 5.29 3.41 -4.12
C SER A 45 5.83 4.67 -3.44
N ARG A 46 4.98 5.47 -2.77
CA ARG A 46 5.35 6.81 -2.28
C ARG A 46 5.38 6.98 -0.77
N ALA A 47 4.70 6.12 -0.01
CA ALA A 47 4.67 6.28 1.43
C ALA A 47 6.03 5.86 2.05
N PRO A 48 6.62 6.67 2.96
CA PRO A 48 7.95 6.43 3.49
C PRO A 48 7.94 5.35 4.58
N PHE A 49 7.84 4.09 4.16
CA PHE A 49 7.88 2.92 5.04
C PHE A 49 8.98 1.94 4.63
N TRP A 50 9.61 1.33 5.62
CA TRP A 50 10.60 0.27 5.44
C TRP A 50 10.19 -0.95 6.27
N LYS A 51 10.38 -2.15 5.70
CA LYS A 51 10.05 -3.41 6.37
C LYS A 51 11.34 -4.13 6.71
N LYS A 52 11.55 -4.42 7.99
CA LYS A 52 12.62 -5.30 8.46
C LYS A 52 12.02 -6.65 8.81
N GLU A 53 12.63 -7.73 8.34
CA GLU A 53 12.22 -9.09 8.70
C GLU A 53 12.79 -9.47 10.07
N HIS A 54 12.00 -10.23 10.84
CA HIS A 54 12.41 -10.80 12.11
C HIS A 54 12.23 -12.32 12.05
N ARG A 55 13.33 -13.07 12.07
CA ARG A 55 13.29 -14.53 11.97
C ARG A 55 12.96 -15.15 13.32
N ALA A 56 12.26 -16.29 13.29
CA ALA A 56 11.80 -17.00 14.48
C ALA A 56 12.96 -17.59 15.30
N ASP A 57 14.09 -17.88 14.65
CA ASP A 57 15.33 -18.38 15.27
C ASP A 57 16.19 -17.28 15.93
N GLY A 58 15.73 -16.03 15.89
CA GLY A 58 16.44 -14.89 16.47
C GLY A 58 17.61 -14.37 15.62
N SER A 59 17.87 -14.96 14.45
CA SER A 59 18.86 -14.42 13.51
C SER A 59 18.38 -13.08 12.93
N GLU A 60 19.32 -12.18 12.63
CA GLU A 60 18.98 -10.89 12.04
C GLU A 60 18.35 -11.08 10.65
N GLY A 61 17.12 -10.58 10.48
CA GLY A 61 16.51 -10.47 9.17
C GLY A 61 16.97 -9.23 8.41
N GLY A 62 16.75 -9.25 7.10
CA GLY A 62 17.10 -8.14 6.21
C GLY A 62 16.02 -7.07 6.14
N TRP A 63 16.35 -5.97 5.46
CA TRP A 63 15.36 -5.04 4.95
C TRP A 63 14.75 -5.61 3.67
N VAL A 64 13.43 -5.53 3.54
CA VAL A 64 12.73 -5.94 2.33
C VAL A 64 12.90 -4.86 1.28
N GLU A 65 13.39 -5.24 0.11
CA GLU A 65 13.55 -4.34 -1.03
C GLU A 65 12.19 -3.89 -1.60
N ALA A 66 12.18 -2.67 -2.14
CA ALA A 66 11.06 -2.19 -2.94
C ALA A 66 10.94 -3.05 -4.21
N LYS A 67 9.71 -3.22 -4.71
CA LYS A 67 9.45 -4.00 -5.92
C LYS A 67 9.23 -3.06 -7.09
N GLU A 68 9.91 -3.31 -8.21
CA GLU A 68 9.72 -2.56 -9.47
C GLU A 68 8.26 -2.53 -9.93
N ALA A 69 7.52 -3.62 -9.70
CA ALA A 69 6.10 -3.71 -10.00
C ALA A 69 5.24 -2.65 -9.26
N ASP A 70 5.65 -2.18 -8.07
CA ASP A 70 4.94 -1.12 -7.36
C ASP A 70 5.11 0.24 -8.08
N ASP A 71 6.29 0.50 -8.66
CA ASP A 71 6.57 1.70 -9.44
C ASP A 71 5.87 1.68 -10.80
N GLU A 72 5.83 0.52 -11.47
CA GLU A 72 5.08 0.32 -12.71
C GLU A 72 3.57 0.53 -12.50
N ALA A 73 3.02 -0.06 -11.44
CA ALA A 73 1.61 0.09 -11.09
C ALA A 73 1.24 1.56 -10.83
N ALA A 74 2.11 2.29 -10.12
CA ALA A 74 1.97 3.73 -9.90
C ALA A 74 2.12 4.54 -11.21
N GLY A 75 2.95 4.07 -12.14
CA GLY A 75 3.18 4.67 -13.46
C GLY A 75 1.91 4.78 -14.30
N ARG A 76 0.95 3.86 -14.15
CA ARG A 76 -0.35 3.86 -14.85
C ARG A 76 -1.19 5.10 -14.59
N TRP A 77 -0.92 5.81 -13.49
CA TRP A 77 -1.65 7.00 -13.07
C TRP A 77 -0.95 8.31 -13.45
N LYS A 78 0.19 8.24 -14.14
CA LYS A 78 0.80 9.42 -14.74
C LYS A 78 -0.07 9.85 -15.90
N SER A 79 -0.57 11.08 -15.87
CA SER A 79 -1.29 11.66 -17.00
C SER A 79 -0.40 11.61 -18.25
N SER A 80 -0.95 11.14 -19.36
CA SER A 80 -0.49 11.59 -20.67
C SER A 80 -0.87 13.07 -20.74
N ASP A 81 0.11 13.96 -20.78
CA ASP A 81 -0.14 15.33 -21.28
C ASP A 81 -0.60 15.28 -22.74
#